data_AF-A0A9D9X2F3-F1
#
_entry.id   AF-A0A9D9X2F3-F1
#
_cell.length_a   1.000
_cell.length_b   1.000
_cell.length_c   1.000
_cell.angle_alpha   90.00
_cell.angle_beta   90.00
_cell.angle_gamma   90.00
#
_symmetry.space_group_name_H-M   'P 1'
#
loop_
_entity.id
_entity.type
_entity.pdbx_description
1 polymer ?
#
loop_
_entity_poly.entity_id
_entity_poly.type
_entity_poly.pdbx_seq_one_letter_code
_entity_poly.pdbx_strand_id
1 'polypeptide(L)'
;MEFCMLRFEDAPKKPANLSLNAEVLAMARELGMNVSKTVDALLTEEVKRQYWARWQLQNQDAIASYNARIEQEGLPLDAFRSF
;
A
#
# COMPACT_ATOMS: atom_id res chain seq x y z
N MET A 1 18.58 -4.26 7.21
CA MET A 1 17.27 -4.66 6.66
C MET A 1 16.24 -3.62 7.05
N GLU A 2 16.03 -2.60 6.22
CA GLU A 2 14.95 -1.64 6.39
C GLU A 2 13.64 -2.27 5.90
N PHE A 3 12.97 -3.01 6.77
CA PHE A 3 11.54 -3.26 6.64
C PHE A 3 10.80 -1.98 7.07
N CYS A 4 11.00 -0.89 6.32
CA CYS A 4 10.19 0.31 6.46
C CYS A 4 8.89 0.04 5.70
N MET A 5 7.95 -0.59 6.40
CA MET A 5 6.54 -0.65 6.03
C MET A 5 6.13 0.78 5.63
N LEU A 6 5.56 0.98 4.44
CA LEU A 6 5.23 2.30 3.89
C LEU A 6 4.48 3.20 4.90
N ARG A 7 5.19 4.04 5.66
CA ARG A 7 4.61 4.98 6.63
C ARG A 7 4.36 6.32 5.94
N PHE A 8 3.30 6.38 5.15
CA PHE A 8 2.87 7.62 4.51
C PHE A 8 2.25 8.64 5.48
N GLU A 9 1.85 8.19 6.68
CA GLU A 9 1.10 9.01 7.65
C GLU A 9 1.97 10.04 8.38
N ASP A 10 3.28 9.79 8.46
CA ASP A 10 4.23 10.64 9.20
C ASP A 10 4.94 11.67 8.28
N ALA A 11 4.65 11.65 6.97
CA ALA A 11 5.34 12.49 6.00
C ALA A 11 4.69 13.88 5.85
N PRO A 12 5.48 14.97 5.75
CA PRO A 12 4.94 16.32 5.55
C PRO A 12 4.28 16.45 4.17
N LYS A 13 3.11 17.08 4.13
CA LYS A 13 2.40 17.35 2.88
C LYS A 13 3.18 18.32 2.01
N LYS A 14 3.35 17.97 0.74
CA LYS A 14 3.95 18.86 -0.28
C LYS A 14 2.88 19.28 -1.28
N PRO A 15 2.79 20.58 -1.63
CA PRO A 15 1.89 21.02 -2.68
C PRO A 15 2.32 20.41 -4.02
N ALA A 16 1.33 19.91 -4.78
CA ALA A 16 1.52 19.37 -6.11
C ALA A 16 0.61 20.10 -7.10
N ASN A 17 1.17 20.53 -8.23
CA ASN A 17 0.40 21.08 -9.34
C ASN A 17 -0.08 19.91 -10.20
N LEU A 18 -1.39 19.77 -10.33
CA LEU A 18 -2.03 18.68 -11.06
C LEU A 18 -3.14 19.23 -11.96
N SER A 19 -3.21 18.69 -13.17
CA SER A 19 -4.25 19.03 -14.15
C SER A 19 -5.36 17.98 -14.07
N LEU A 20 -6.56 18.42 -13.70
CA LEU A 20 -7.76 17.58 -13.67
C LEU A 20 -8.82 18.17 -14.60
N ASN A 21 -9.84 17.36 -14.92
CA ASN A 21 -10.98 17.82 -15.69
C ASN A 21 -11.65 19.00 -14.97
N ALA A 22 -11.79 20.12 -15.69
CA ALA A 22 -12.34 21.37 -15.16
C ALA A 22 -13.81 21.25 -14.73
N GLU A 23 -14.63 20.48 -15.45
CA GLU A 23 -16.04 20.26 -15.13
C GLU A 23 -16.19 19.45 -13.84
N VAL A 24 -15.37 18.40 -13.68
CA VAL A 24 -15.34 17.59 -12.45
C VAL A 24 -14.91 18.43 -11.26
N LEU A 25 -13.91 19.30 -11.43
CA LEU A 25 -13.47 20.22 -10.38
C LEU A 25 -14.54 21.25 -10.01
N ALA A 26 -15.25 21.80 -11.00
CA ALA A 26 -16.36 22.72 -10.76
C ALA A 26 -17.47 22.03 -9.96
N MET A 27 -17.90 20.86 -10.40
CA MET A 27 -18.94 20.08 -9.72
C MET A 27 -18.53 19.67 -8.30
N ALA A 28 -17.27 19.23 -8.11
CA ALA A 28 -16.77 18.88 -6.78
C ALA A 28 -16.79 20.09 -5.83
N ARG A 29 -16.48 21.29 -6.33
CA ARG A 29 -16.57 22.54 -5.54
C ARG A 29 -18.02 22.90 -5.22
N GLU A 30 -18.94 22.78 -6.17
CA GLU A 30 -20.37 23.01 -5.96
C GLU A 30 -20.95 22.07 -4.90
N LEU A 31 -20.48 20.81 -4.88
CA LEU A 31 -20.84 19.81 -3.87
C LEU A 31 -20.13 20.01 -2.52
N GLY A 32 -19.29 21.05 -2.37
CA GLY A 32 -18.57 21.33 -1.13
C GLY A 32 -17.47 20.31 -0.79
N MET A 33 -16.96 19.56 -1.78
CA MET A 33 -15.95 18.55 -1.57
C MET A 33 -14.58 19.17 -1.27
N ASN A 34 -13.85 18.57 -0.32
CA ASN A 34 -12.44 18.87 -0.12
C ASN A 34 -11.59 18.10 -1.14
N VAL A 35 -11.46 18.66 -2.34
CA VAL A 35 -10.73 18.04 -3.47
C VAL A 35 -9.33 17.59 -3.07
N SER A 36 -8.57 18.43 -2.37
CA SER A 36 -7.21 18.09 -1.95
C SER A 36 -7.17 16.86 -1.04
N LYS A 37 -8.07 16.76 -0.06
CA LYS A 37 -8.17 15.60 0.83
C LYS A 37 -8.60 14.34 0.07
N THR A 38 -9.54 14.46 -0.87
CA THR A 38 -10.02 13.34 -1.67
C THR A 38 -8.92 12.79 -2.58
N VAL A 39 -8.21 13.67 -3.29
CA VAL A 39 -7.10 13.27 -4.18
C VAL A 39 -5.95 12.64 -3.39
N ASP A 40 -5.61 13.20 -2.21
CA ASP A 40 -4.58 12.67 -1.32
C ASP A 40 -4.90 11.23 -0.87
N ALA A 41 -6.14 10.96 -0.46
CA ALA A 41 -6.58 9.62 -0.07
C ALA A 41 -6.53 8.62 -1.25
N LEU A 42 -7.12 8.99 -2.39
CA LEU A 42 -7.14 8.14 -3.59
C LEU A 42 -5.73 7.81 -4.10
N LEU A 43 -4.85 8.81 -4.13
CA LEU A 43 -3.47 8.61 -4.56
C LEU A 43 -2.70 7.72 -3.58
N THR A 44 -2.92 7.90 -2.27
CA THR A 44 -2.28 7.06 -1.25
C THR A 44 -2.68 5.60 -1.40
N GLU A 45 -3.97 5.32 -1.59
CA GLU A 45 -4.49 3.96 -1.81
C GLU A 45 -3.90 3.33 -3.07
N GLU A 46 -3.87 4.07 -4.18
CA GLU A 46 -3.35 3.58 -5.45
C GLU A 46 -1.84 3.30 -5.39
N VAL A 47 -1.06 4.18 -4.73
CA VAL A 47 0.37 3.97 -4.51
C VAL A 47 0.62 2.74 -3.66
N LYS A 48 -0.15 2.54 -2.57
CA LYS A 48 -0.07 1.33 -1.74
C LYS A 48 -0.34 0.09 -2.60
N ARG A 49 -1.42 0.11 -3.39
CA ARG A 49 -1.82 -1.02 -4.24
C ARG A 49 -0.71 -1.40 -5.22
N GLN A 50 -0.15 -0.43 -5.95
CA GLN A 50 0.91 -0.69 -6.92
C GLN A 50 2.21 -1.16 -6.25
N TYR A 51 2.57 -0.55 -5.11
CA TYR A 51 3.74 -0.99 -4.35
C TYR A 51 3.62 -2.45 -3.92
N TRP A 52 2.49 -2.84 -3.33
CA TRP A 52 2.28 -4.21 -2.87
C TRP A 52 2.23 -5.21 -4.01
N ALA A 53 1.60 -4.85 -5.14
CA ALA A 53 1.60 -5.69 -6.34
C ALA A 53 3.03 -5.95 -6.84
N ARG A 54 3.87 -4.90 -6.88
CA ARG A 54 5.28 -5.03 -7.27
C ARG A 54 6.07 -5.85 -6.25
N TRP A 55 5.86 -5.61 -4.96
CA TRP A 55 6.53 -6.34 -3.89
C TRP A 55 6.19 -7.83 -3.95
N GLN A 56 4.92 -8.18 -4.15
CA GLN A 56 4.48 -9.58 -4.27
C GLN A 56 5.15 -10.28 -5.45
N LEU A 57 5.25 -9.62 -6.60
CA LEU A 57 5.94 -10.16 -7.77
C LEU A 57 7.43 -10.40 -7.47
N GLN A 58 8.10 -9.44 -6.83
CA GLN A 58 9.53 -9.53 -6.51
C GLN A 58 9.84 -10.61 -5.46
N ASN A 59 8.89 -10.90 -4.56
CA ASN A 59 9.10 -11.84 -3.47
C ASN A 59 8.46 -13.21 -3.74
N GLN A 60 7.89 -13.43 -4.92
CA GLN A 60 7.17 -14.66 -5.27
C GLN A 60 8.03 -15.91 -5.06
N ASP A 61 9.27 -15.91 -5.55
CA ASP A 61 10.19 -17.06 -5.43
C ASP A 61 10.61 -17.31 -3.98
N ALA A 62 10.87 -16.24 -3.22
CA ALA A 62 11.21 -16.34 -1.81
C ALA A 62 10.05 -16.90 -0.97
N ILE A 63 8.83 -16.44 -1.25
CA ILE A 63 7.59 -16.95 -0.63
C ILE A 63 7.37 -18.41 -1.02
N ALA A 64 7.53 -18.77 -2.29
CA ALA A 64 7.36 -20.14 -2.76
C ALA A 64 8.37 -21.09 -2.11
N SER A 65 9.65 -20.71 -2.05
CA SER A 65 10.70 -21.47 -1.37
C SER A 65 10.41 -21.66 0.12
N TYR A 66 9.97 -20.59 0.79
CA TYR A 66 9.58 -20.66 2.19
C TYR A 66 8.37 -21.59 2.40
N ASN A 67 7.33 -21.47 1.57
CA ASN A 67 6.15 -22.32 1.65
C ASN A 67 6.49 -23.80 1.43
N ALA A 68 7.33 -24.10 0.44
CA ALA A 68 7.80 -25.47 0.21
C ALA A 68 8.55 -26.03 1.41
N ARG A 69 9.36 -25.21 2.09
CA ARG A 69 10.03 -25.62 3.33
C ARG A 69 9.04 -25.90 4.46
N ILE A 70 8.02 -25.06 4.63
CA ILE A 70 6.97 -25.28 5.63
C ILE A 70 6.16 -26.55 5.33
N GLU A 71 5.87 -26.84 4.07
CA GLU A 71 5.18 -28.09 3.67
C GLU A 71 6.01 -29.34 4.00
N GLN A 72 7.34 -29.26 3.87
CA GLN A 72 8.26 -30.37 4.12
C GLN A 72 8.59 -30.55 5.60
N GLU A 73 8.90 -29.46 6.29
CA GLU A 73 9.49 -29.46 7.64
C GLU A 73 8.46 -29.12 8.73
N GLY A 74 7.27 -28.65 8.35
CA GLY A 74 6.29 -28.09 9.27
C GLY A 74 6.65 -26.68 9.74
N LEU A 75 5.85 -26.13 10.66
CA LEU A 75 6.12 -24.80 11.20
C LEU A 75 7.31 -24.85 12.17
N PRO A 76 8.35 -24.00 12.01
CA PRO A 76 9.58 -24.08 12.82
C PRO A 76 9.38 -23.97 14.33
N LEU A 77 8.29 -23.32 14.77
CA LEU A 77 7.98 -23.07 16.18
C LEU A 77 6.74 -23.85 16.66
N ASP A 78 6.25 -24.81 15.86
CA ASP A 78 5.04 -25.56 16.23
C ASP A 78 5.21 -26.31 17.55
N ALA A 79 6.41 -26.85 17.79
CA ALA A 79 6.77 -27.57 19.01
C ALA A 79 6.71 -26.73 20.30
N PHE A 80 6.65 -25.39 20.20
CA PHE A 80 6.61 -24.47 21.34
C PHE A 80 5.27 -23.73 21.47
N ARG A 81 4.28 -24.06 20.64
CA ARG A 81 2.95 -23.45 20.71
C ARG A 81 2.17 -24.02 21.89
N SER A 82 2.02 -23.24 22.97
CA SER A 82 1.06 -23.52 24.05
C SER A 82 -0.29 -22.86 23.74
N PHE A 83 -1.38 -23.61 23.96
CA PHE A 83 -2.78 -23.18 23.74
C PHE A 83 -3.27 -22.20 24.82
#